data_AF-A0A1Y4HEQ8-F1
#
_entry.id   AF-A0A1Y4HEQ8-F1
#
_cell.length_a   1.000
_cell.length_b   1.000
_cell.length_c   1.000
_cell.angle_alpha   90.00
_cell.angle_beta   90.00
_cell.angle_gamma   90.00
#
_symmetry.space_group_name_H-M   'P 1'
#
loop_
_entity.id
_entity.type
_entity.pdbx_description
1 polymer ?
#
loop_
_entity_poly.entity_id
_entity_poly.type
_entity_poly.pdbx_seq_one_letter_code
_entity_poly.pdbx_strand_id
1 'polypeptide(L)'
;MKNKEFQRRLVYDTLILLGVFTVILFMCRLWPLILLCILGLFAAMIRLLFLSRKETVIIQSVPQEPAKAETEKALQQLAFELAIRRITERVTDDFPQARWVWKSQHAKEDILSGRDTAILLNQAGGYREAIVHIQNLQVAGITYGTSPEPEQEAPEVPEPDEEPASNPDSQAAEAEPVASAPRVDYELLACEWVELHVMELNSRCNECIANGDSELAIPASELPDPQCWEYICRELVSSGIKECNPTDEGIKINLKQKNCRKE
;
A
#
# COMPACT_ATOMS: atom_id res chain seq x y z
N MET A 1 2.34 9.73 -84.40
CA MET A 1 3.73 10.11 -84.01
C MET A 1 3.79 11.29 -83.04
N LYS A 2 2.95 12.34 -83.19
CA LYS A 2 2.92 13.57 -82.35
C LYS A 2 2.82 13.38 -80.82
N ASN A 3 2.08 12.39 -80.31
CA ASN A 3 1.92 12.19 -78.87
C ASN A 3 3.21 11.80 -78.14
N LYS A 4 4.13 11.09 -78.81
CA LYS A 4 5.40 10.65 -78.22
C LYS A 4 6.37 11.82 -78.02
N GLU A 5 6.32 12.81 -78.91
CA GLU A 5 7.14 14.02 -78.84
C GLU A 5 6.63 14.99 -77.76
N PHE A 6 5.30 15.10 -77.61
CA PHE A 6 4.68 15.87 -76.54
C PHE A 6 5.02 15.29 -75.15
N GLN A 7 4.92 13.97 -74.99
CA GLN A 7 5.28 13.29 -73.75
C GLN A 7 6.76 13.49 -73.41
N ARG A 8 7.67 13.41 -74.40
CA ARG A 8 9.10 13.67 -74.19
C ARG A 8 9.37 15.12 -73.78
N ARG A 9 8.68 16.09 -74.36
CA ARG A 9 8.78 17.51 -73.93
C ARG A 9 8.27 17.69 -72.50
N LEU A 10 7.12 17.11 -72.16
CA LEU A 10 6.55 17.21 -70.81
C LEU A 10 7.44 16.54 -69.75
N VAL A 11 8.05 15.41 -70.08
CA VAL A 11 9.03 14.74 -69.22
C VAL A 11 10.30 15.58 -69.08
N TYR A 12 10.77 16.22 -70.16
CA TYR A 12 11.95 17.09 -70.12
C TYR A 12 11.70 18.37 -69.31
N ASP A 13 10.53 19.00 -69.49
CA ASP A 13 10.13 20.20 -68.76
C ASP A 13 9.96 19.91 -67.26
N THR A 14 9.40 18.74 -66.90
CA THR A 14 9.31 18.31 -65.50
C THR A 14 10.68 17.97 -64.91
N LEU A 15 11.60 17.38 -65.69
CA LEU A 15 12.98 17.13 -65.26
C LEU A 15 13.76 18.43 -65.02
N ILE A 16 13.59 19.43 -65.89
CA ILE A 16 14.18 20.76 -65.70
C ILE A 16 13.61 21.42 -64.45
N LEU A 17 12.29 21.41 -64.29
CA LEU A 17 11.65 22.01 -63.12
C LEU A 17 12.12 21.34 -61.82
N LEU A 18 12.24 20.01 -61.82
CA LEU A 18 12.75 19.24 -60.68
C LEU A 18 14.23 19.57 -60.40
N GLY A 19 15.05 19.71 -61.45
CA GLY A 19 16.46 20.11 -61.32
C GLY A 19 16.61 21.52 -60.76
N VAL A 20 15.85 22.49 -61.29
CA VAL A 20 15.83 23.87 -60.79
C VAL A 20 15.35 23.92 -59.35
N PHE A 21 14.29 23.19 -59.00
CA PHE A 21 13.80 23.10 -57.63
C PHE A 21 14.85 22.51 -56.69
N THR A 22 15.54 21.46 -57.11
CA THR A 22 16.64 20.84 -56.32
C THR A 22 17.79 21.81 -56.11
N VAL A 23 18.21 22.55 -57.15
CA VAL A 23 19.25 23.57 -57.04
C VAL A 23 18.80 24.73 -56.16
N ILE A 24 17.53 25.16 -56.23
CA ILE A 24 16.97 26.19 -55.36
C ILE A 24 16.93 25.70 -53.91
N LEU A 25 16.48 24.49 -53.62
CA LEU A 25 16.49 23.92 -52.27
C LEU A 25 17.90 23.82 -51.69
N PHE A 26 18.88 23.49 -52.55
CA PHE A 26 20.29 23.39 -52.20
C PHE A 26 20.92 24.77 -51.97
N MET A 27 20.70 25.73 -52.86
CA MET A 27 21.23 27.10 -52.81
C MET A 27 20.57 27.95 -51.73
N CYS A 28 19.24 27.87 -51.61
CA CYS A 28 18.49 28.48 -50.51
C CYS A 28 18.72 27.77 -49.19
N ARG A 29 19.50 26.67 -49.20
CA ARG A 29 19.91 25.87 -48.04
C ARG A 29 18.73 25.81 -47.08
N LEU A 30 17.61 25.20 -47.47
CA LEU A 30 16.35 25.30 -46.70
C LEU A 30 16.46 24.73 -45.26
N TRP A 31 17.57 24.07 -44.97
CA TRP A 31 17.98 23.60 -43.65
C TRP A 31 17.91 24.67 -42.55
N PRO A 32 18.59 25.84 -42.61
CA PRO A 32 18.40 26.92 -41.64
C PRO A 32 16.94 27.35 -41.43
N LEU A 33 16.10 27.40 -42.46
CA LEU A 33 14.69 27.76 -42.29
C LEU A 33 13.90 26.64 -41.58
N ILE A 34 14.13 25.39 -41.96
CA ILE A 34 13.51 24.22 -41.32
C ILE A 34 13.97 24.10 -39.87
N LEU A 35 15.27 24.27 -39.59
CA LEU A 35 15.85 24.23 -38.26
C LEU A 35 15.30 25.38 -37.39
N LEU A 36 15.20 26.60 -37.94
CA LEU A 36 14.60 27.74 -37.24
C LEU A 36 13.13 27.49 -36.90
N CYS A 37 12.36 26.88 -37.81
CA CYS A 37 10.96 26.54 -37.60
C CYS A 37 10.80 25.48 -36.48
N ILE A 38 11.61 24.42 -36.52
CA ILE A 38 11.64 23.39 -35.47
C ILE A 38 12.03 23.99 -34.12
N LEU A 39 13.07 24.84 -34.07
CA LEU A 39 13.51 25.50 -32.85
C LEU A 39 12.42 26.41 -32.26
N GLY A 40 11.70 27.14 -33.11
CA GLY A 40 10.54 27.95 -32.72
C GLY A 40 9.41 27.13 -32.11
N LEU A 41 9.10 25.96 -32.69
CA LEU A 41 8.11 25.03 -32.14
C LEU A 41 8.49 24.52 -30.75
N PHE A 42 9.75 24.13 -30.55
CA PHE A 42 10.24 23.71 -29.24
C PHE A 42 10.16 24.84 -28.21
N ALA A 43 10.56 26.06 -28.57
CA ALA A 43 10.45 27.22 -27.68
C ALA A 43 8.99 27.52 -27.32
N ALA A 44 8.05 27.41 -28.27
CA ALA A 44 6.63 27.58 -28.04
C ALA A 44 6.05 26.49 -27.12
N MET A 45 6.42 25.22 -27.33
CA MET A 45 6.05 24.10 -26.46
C MET A 45 6.56 24.31 -25.04
N ILE A 46 7.83 24.69 -24.89
CA ILE A 46 8.42 24.99 -23.57
C ILE A 46 7.67 26.16 -22.91
N ARG A 47 7.39 27.24 -23.65
CA ARG A 47 6.56 28.36 -23.16
C ARG A 47 5.18 27.90 -22.69
N LEU A 48 4.49 27.06 -23.47
CA LEU A 48 3.18 26.52 -23.10
C LEU A 48 3.26 25.64 -21.85
N LEU A 49 4.30 24.82 -21.70
CA LEU A 49 4.53 24.04 -20.48
C LEU A 49 4.75 24.94 -19.26
N PHE A 50 5.51 26.01 -19.39
CA PHE A 50 5.73 26.97 -18.31
C PHE A 50 4.47 27.80 -17.99
N LEU A 51 3.67 28.19 -18.99
CA LEU A 51 2.38 28.83 -18.75
C LEU A 51 1.39 27.88 -18.07
N SER A 52 1.30 26.63 -18.54
CA SER A 52 0.44 25.60 -17.95
C SER A 52 0.85 25.27 -16.50
N ARG A 53 2.15 25.29 -16.20
CA ARG A 53 2.65 25.16 -14.82
C ARG A 53 2.32 26.36 -13.92
N LYS A 54 2.06 27.53 -14.50
CA LYS A 54 1.70 28.75 -13.77
C LYS A 54 0.20 28.87 -13.51
N GLU A 55 -0.62 28.05 -14.17
CA GLU A 55 -2.09 28.09 -14.10
C GLU A 55 -2.68 27.01 -13.17
N THR A 56 -1.95 26.60 -12.13
CA THR A 56 -2.46 25.71 -11.07
C THR A 56 -2.70 26.42 -9.74
N VAL A 57 -3.19 27.67 -9.74
CA VAL A 57 -3.85 28.26 -8.56
C VAL A 57 -4.92 29.26 -9.02
N ILE A 58 -6.06 28.77 -9.48
CA ILE A 58 -7.35 29.43 -9.24
C ILE A 58 -8.34 28.33 -8.89
N ILE A 59 -8.55 28.15 -7.59
CA ILE A 59 -9.68 27.43 -7.02
C ILE A 59 -10.93 28.17 -7.48
N GLN A 60 -11.61 27.67 -8.51
CA GLN A 60 -13.01 27.99 -8.76
C GLN A 60 -13.82 26.78 -8.29
N SER A 61 -14.33 26.88 -7.07
CA SER A 61 -15.27 25.93 -6.49
C SER A 61 -16.58 25.96 -7.27
N VAL A 62 -16.76 25.02 -8.19
CA VAL A 62 -18.08 24.67 -8.72
C VAL A 62 -18.68 23.61 -7.78
N PRO A 63 -19.89 23.82 -7.23
CA PRO A 63 -20.60 22.78 -6.50
C PRO A 63 -20.95 21.64 -7.45
N GLN A 64 -20.19 20.54 -7.40
CA GLN A 64 -20.57 19.28 -8.05
C GLN A 64 -20.85 18.25 -6.95
N GLU A 65 -22.14 18.07 -6.71
CA GLU A 65 -22.71 17.08 -5.79
C GLU A 65 -22.77 15.72 -6.51
N PRO A 66 -21.63 15.00 -6.50
CA PRO A 66 -21.56 13.66 -5.91
C PRO A 66 -20.26 13.39 -5.12
N ALA A 67 -19.36 14.37 -4.99
CA ALA A 67 -18.02 14.21 -4.37
C ALA A 67 -17.95 14.46 -2.84
N LYS A 68 -19.11 14.52 -2.15
CA LYS A 68 -19.14 14.79 -0.70
C LYS A 68 -18.40 13.72 0.11
N ALA A 69 -18.48 12.45 -0.29
CA ALA A 69 -17.85 11.34 0.43
C ALA A 69 -16.31 11.30 0.31
N GLU A 70 -15.74 11.65 -0.84
CA GLU A 70 -14.27 11.72 -1.00
C GLU A 70 -13.68 12.93 -0.27
N THR A 71 -14.39 14.07 -0.31
CA THR A 71 -14.00 15.28 0.41
C THR A 71 -14.06 15.08 1.93
N GLU A 72 -15.10 14.41 2.42
CA GLU A 72 -15.24 14.10 3.85
C GLU A 72 -14.15 13.15 4.34
N LYS A 73 -13.86 12.07 3.61
CA LYS A 73 -12.76 11.16 3.95
C LYS A 73 -11.40 11.87 3.98
N ALA A 74 -11.15 12.78 3.04
CA ALA A 74 -9.93 13.60 3.02
C ALA A 74 -9.86 14.54 4.24
N LEU A 75 -10.99 15.17 4.61
CA LEU A 75 -11.07 16.01 5.81
C LEU A 75 -10.81 15.21 7.09
N GLN A 76 -11.39 14.00 7.19
CA GLN A 76 -11.21 13.09 8.32
C GLN A 76 -9.75 12.61 8.43
N GLN A 77 -9.09 12.32 7.31
CA GLN A 77 -7.66 11.98 7.28
C GLN A 77 -6.82 13.13 7.81
N LEU A 78 -7.08 14.35 7.32
CA LEU A 78 -6.36 15.54 7.77
C LEU A 78 -6.57 15.82 9.27
N ALA A 79 -7.80 15.66 9.79
CA ALA A 79 -8.08 15.81 11.21
C ALA A 79 -7.32 14.78 12.07
N PHE A 80 -7.26 13.53 11.60
CA PHE A 80 -6.52 12.46 12.28
C PHE A 80 -5.01 12.70 12.28
N GLU A 81 -4.43 13.14 11.16
CA GLU A 81 -3.02 13.50 11.08
C GLU A 81 -2.65 14.65 12.02
N LEU A 82 -3.49 15.69 12.08
CA LEU A 82 -3.31 16.79 13.02
C LEU A 82 -3.39 16.31 14.47
N ALA A 83 -4.30 15.38 14.78
CA ALA A 83 -4.40 14.79 16.11
C ALA A 83 -3.12 14.02 16.49
N ILE A 84 -2.61 13.15 15.61
CA ILE A 84 -1.34 12.42 15.84
C ILE A 84 -0.18 13.39 16.09
N ARG A 85 -0.06 14.41 15.24
CA ARG A 85 0.99 15.42 15.39
C ARG A 85 0.88 16.10 16.74
N ARG A 86 -0.31 16.52 17.14
CA ARG A 86 -0.52 17.24 18.40
C ARG A 86 -0.27 16.36 19.62
N ILE A 87 -0.64 15.08 19.57
CA ILE A 87 -0.33 14.10 20.62
C ILE A 87 1.18 13.93 20.72
N THR A 88 1.85 13.73 19.59
CA THR A 88 3.31 13.54 19.55
C THR A 88 4.05 14.75 20.11
N GLU A 89 3.69 15.96 19.69
CA GLU A 89 4.26 17.20 20.24
C GLU A 89 4.13 17.24 21.77
N ARG A 90 2.93 17.00 22.31
CA ARG A 90 2.71 17.01 23.77
C ARG A 90 3.46 15.90 24.49
N VAL A 91 3.47 14.68 23.96
CA VAL A 91 4.19 13.55 24.56
C VAL A 91 5.69 13.79 24.56
N THR A 92 6.25 14.35 23.48
CA THR A 92 7.69 14.67 23.40
C THR A 92 8.07 15.86 24.28
N ASP A 93 7.18 16.85 24.45
CA ASP A 93 7.39 17.97 25.37
C ASP A 93 7.48 17.48 26.84
N ASP A 94 6.58 16.58 27.25
CA ASP A 94 6.54 16.05 28.61
C ASP A 94 7.61 14.95 28.84
N PHE A 95 7.86 14.11 27.84
CA PHE A 95 8.79 12.99 27.90
C PHE A 95 9.61 12.86 26.60
N PRO A 96 10.81 13.48 26.52
CA PRO A 96 11.60 13.56 25.28
C PRO A 96 12.01 12.20 24.68
N GLN A 97 12.12 11.17 25.52
CA GLN A 97 12.50 9.80 25.11
C GLN A 97 11.27 8.89 24.93
N ALA A 98 10.06 9.39 25.22
CA ALA A 98 8.88 8.55 25.17
C ALA A 98 8.41 8.30 23.73
N ARG A 99 8.12 7.03 23.45
CA ARG A 99 7.42 6.64 22.23
C ARG A 99 6.03 6.16 22.60
N TRP A 100 5.02 6.61 21.88
CA TRP A 100 3.64 6.23 22.15
C TRP A 100 3.05 5.37 21.02
N VAL A 101 2.07 4.54 21.37
CA VAL A 101 1.29 3.70 20.45
C VAL A 101 -0.17 3.73 20.88
N TRP A 102 -1.12 3.60 19.96
CA TRP A 102 -2.54 3.49 20.31
C TRP A 102 -2.83 2.21 21.11
N LYS A 103 -3.62 2.31 22.18
CA LYS A 103 -4.09 1.13 22.93
C LYS A 103 -5.21 0.38 22.18
N SER A 104 -6.02 1.12 21.42
CA SER A 104 -7.15 0.59 20.65
C SER A 104 -6.84 0.61 19.14
N GLN A 105 -7.31 -0.42 18.43
CA GLN A 105 -7.25 -0.48 16.95
C GLN A 105 -8.26 0.49 16.29
N HIS A 106 -9.27 0.94 17.04
CA HIS A 106 -10.33 1.86 16.58
C HIS A 106 -10.04 3.33 16.91
N ALA A 107 -8.80 3.68 17.25
CA ALA A 107 -8.43 5.03 17.69
C ALA A 107 -8.85 6.13 16.70
N LYS A 108 -8.77 5.87 15.39
CA LYS A 108 -9.21 6.81 14.36
C LYS A 108 -10.71 7.10 14.44
N GLU A 109 -11.53 6.08 14.61
CA GLU A 109 -12.99 6.21 14.71
C GLU A 109 -13.38 6.91 16.01
N ASP A 110 -12.67 6.62 17.09
CA ASP A 110 -12.87 7.26 18.39
C ASP A 110 -12.58 8.77 18.32
N ILE A 111 -11.48 9.18 17.66
CA ILE A 111 -11.13 10.59 17.43
C ILE A 111 -12.19 11.31 16.59
N LEU A 112 -12.63 10.70 15.49
CA LEU A 112 -13.65 11.28 14.62
C LEU A 112 -15.01 11.38 15.30
N SER A 113 -15.30 10.44 16.21
CA SER A 113 -16.50 10.46 17.06
C SER A 113 -16.40 11.44 18.25
N GLY A 114 -15.22 12.03 18.49
CA GLY A 114 -14.95 12.88 19.65
C GLY A 114 -14.90 12.13 20.98
N ARG A 115 -14.64 10.82 20.97
CA ARG A 115 -14.46 10.00 22.17
C ARG A 115 -13.00 10.05 22.62
N ASP A 116 -12.78 10.00 23.93
CA ASP A 116 -11.43 9.94 24.48
C ASP A 116 -10.73 8.65 24.08
N THR A 117 -9.42 8.74 23.81
CA THR A 117 -8.62 7.62 23.32
C THR A 117 -7.45 7.32 24.24
N ALA A 118 -7.16 6.05 24.45
CA ALA A 118 -6.03 5.64 25.27
C ALA A 118 -4.78 5.37 24.40
N ILE A 119 -3.64 5.86 24.86
CA ILE A 119 -2.31 5.62 24.29
C ILE A 119 -1.43 4.90 25.31
N LEU A 120 -0.57 4.01 24.83
CA LEU A 120 0.47 3.36 25.60
C LEU A 120 1.78 4.10 25.39
N LEU A 121 2.49 4.37 26.48
CA LEU A 121 3.75 5.09 26.48
C LEU A 121 4.88 4.13 26.83
N ASN A 122 5.89 4.08 25.98
CA ASN A 122 7.15 3.39 26.22
C ASN A 122 8.20 4.42 26.62
N GLN A 123 9.05 4.06 27.57
CA GLN A 123 10.16 4.92 28.04
C GLN A 123 9.72 6.24 28.68
N ALA A 124 8.49 6.31 29.22
CA ALA A 124 7.94 7.46 29.92
C ALA A 124 8.05 7.35 31.45
N GLY A 125 9.17 6.85 31.98
CA GLY A 125 9.52 6.97 33.40
C GLY A 125 8.50 6.44 34.42
N GLY A 126 7.77 5.37 34.12
CA GLY A 126 6.76 4.75 35.01
C GLY A 126 5.30 4.93 34.56
N TYR A 127 5.05 5.84 33.63
CA TYR A 127 3.75 5.98 32.98
C TYR A 127 3.65 5.03 31.79
N ARG A 128 2.71 4.09 31.85
CA ARG A 128 2.49 3.10 30.77
C ARG A 128 1.26 3.42 29.92
N GLU A 129 0.29 4.11 30.49
CA GLU A 129 -0.97 4.44 29.82
C GLU A 129 -1.27 5.94 30.00
N ALA A 130 -1.78 6.57 28.95
CA ALA A 130 -2.32 7.91 29.04
C ALA A 130 -3.62 8.02 28.25
N ILE A 131 -4.52 8.86 28.74
CA ILE A 131 -5.80 9.15 28.12
C ILE A 131 -5.69 10.48 27.39
N VAL A 132 -5.92 10.45 26.08
CA VAL A 132 -5.99 11.63 25.22
C VAL A 132 -7.42 12.11 25.18
N HIS A 133 -7.64 13.31 25.71
CA HIS A 133 -8.94 13.96 25.74
C HIS A 133 -9.21 14.69 24.42
N ILE A 134 -10.36 14.43 23.81
CA ILE A 134 -10.71 14.96 22.49
C ILE A 134 -11.87 15.93 22.62
N GLN A 135 -11.69 17.15 22.11
CA GLN A 135 -12.72 18.17 22.07
C GLN A 135 -12.73 18.83 20.68
N ASN A 136 -13.91 18.94 20.08
CA ASN A 136 -14.08 19.56 18.75
C ASN A 136 -13.17 18.94 17.65
N LEU A 137 -13.01 17.60 17.65
CA LEU A 137 -12.10 16.88 16.76
C LEU A 137 -10.61 17.27 16.91
N GLN A 138 -10.25 17.85 18.06
CA GLN A 138 -8.87 18.25 18.38
C GLN A 138 -8.43 17.70 19.73
N VAL A 139 -7.10 17.61 19.91
CA VAL A 139 -6.48 17.08 21.13
C VAL A 139 -6.41 18.18 22.19
N ALA A 140 -7.31 18.08 23.17
CA ALA A 140 -7.44 19.06 24.26
C ALA A 140 -6.36 18.87 25.33
N GLY A 141 -6.03 17.62 25.68
CA GLY A 141 -5.08 17.29 26.74
C GLY A 141 -4.72 15.81 26.78
N ILE A 142 -3.66 15.48 27.51
CA ILE A 142 -3.23 14.11 27.77
C ILE A 142 -3.12 13.95 29.30
N THR A 143 -3.81 12.95 29.84
CA THR A 143 -3.76 12.60 31.27
C THR A 143 -2.98 11.31 31.42
N TYR A 144 -1.83 11.38 32.08
CA TYR A 144 -0.95 10.23 32.30
C TYR A 144 -1.45 9.39 33.49
N GLY A 145 -1.70 8.11 33.24
CA GLY A 145 -2.03 7.13 34.26
C GLY A 145 -0.77 6.41 34.75
N THR A 146 -0.54 6.45 36.05
CA THR A 146 0.48 5.60 36.70
C THR A 146 -0.06 4.18 36.76
N SER A 147 0.70 3.20 36.29
CA SER A 147 0.39 1.79 36.58
C SER A 147 0.46 1.60 38.09
N PRO A 148 -0.46 0.88 38.75
CA PRO A 148 -0.16 0.38 40.09
C PRO A 148 1.14 -0.44 39.96
N GLU A 149 2.18 0.02 40.65
CA GLU A 149 3.37 -0.77 40.91
C GLU A 149 2.90 -2.07 41.59
N PRO A 150 3.43 -3.25 41.22
CA PRO A 150 3.19 -4.45 42.00
C PRO A 150 3.59 -4.13 43.44
N GLU A 151 2.66 -4.30 44.38
CA GLU A 151 2.86 -3.99 45.78
C GLU A 151 4.20 -4.58 46.23
N GLN A 152 5.10 -3.67 46.62
CA GLN A 152 6.34 -3.96 47.29
C GLN A 152 6.07 -4.86 48.48
N GLU A 153 6.83 -5.95 48.53
CA GLU A 153 7.20 -6.76 49.69
C GLU A 153 6.75 -6.17 51.04
N ALA A 154 5.76 -6.81 51.67
CA ALA A 154 5.57 -6.72 53.12
C ALA A 154 6.42 -7.81 53.81
N PRO A 155 7.05 -7.54 54.96
CA PRO A 155 8.18 -8.32 55.46
C PRO A 155 7.77 -9.54 56.30
N GLU A 156 8.64 -10.56 56.21
CA GLU A 156 8.93 -11.68 57.12
C GLU A 156 8.02 -11.95 58.34
N VAL A 157 7.56 -13.20 58.44
CA VAL A 157 7.41 -13.91 59.72
C VAL A 157 7.99 -15.33 59.55
N PRO A 158 8.93 -15.78 60.41
CA PRO A 158 9.71 -17.01 60.19
C PRO A 158 8.94 -18.30 60.55
N GLU A 159 9.40 -19.40 59.94
CA GLU A 159 8.98 -20.80 60.15
C GLU A 159 9.11 -21.28 61.61
N PRO A 160 8.54 -22.46 61.94
CA PRO A 160 9.45 -23.60 62.04
C PRO A 160 8.90 -24.94 61.51
N ASP A 161 9.78 -25.63 60.76
CA ASP A 161 10.16 -27.06 60.77
C ASP A 161 9.10 -28.15 61.04
N GLU A 162 8.98 -29.09 60.09
CA GLU A 162 9.40 -30.50 60.25
C GLU A 162 9.11 -31.34 58.98
N GLU A 163 10.16 -31.85 58.34
CA GLU A 163 10.15 -32.99 57.39
C GLU A 163 9.94 -34.33 58.15
N PRO A 164 9.86 -35.53 57.51
CA PRO A 164 9.57 -35.89 56.12
C PRO A 164 8.51 -37.04 56.02
N ALA A 165 8.03 -37.36 54.82
CA ALA A 165 8.01 -38.73 54.25
C ALA A 165 6.90 -38.98 53.20
N SER A 166 7.30 -39.80 52.22
CA SER A 166 6.49 -40.76 51.44
C SER A 166 5.51 -40.26 50.38
N ASN A 167 5.93 -40.35 49.12
CA ASN A 167 5.08 -40.74 47.99
C ASN A 167 4.91 -42.28 48.00
N PRO A 168 3.89 -42.92 47.36
CA PRO A 168 3.16 -42.42 46.19
C PRO A 168 1.65 -42.72 46.13
N ASP A 169 1.04 -42.09 45.13
CA ASP A 169 -0.06 -42.55 44.29
C ASP A 169 -1.48 -41.97 44.50
N SER A 170 -2.05 -41.60 43.35
CA SER A 170 -3.43 -41.24 43.04
C SER A 170 -3.95 -39.80 43.31
N GLN A 171 -3.96 -39.07 42.18
CA GLN A 171 -5.08 -38.31 41.60
C GLN A 171 -5.15 -36.78 41.78
N ALA A 172 -5.04 -36.14 40.61
CA ALA A 172 -5.75 -34.94 40.15
C ALA A 172 -5.44 -33.61 40.86
N ALA A 173 -4.52 -32.84 40.25
CA ALA A 173 -4.56 -31.38 40.32
C ALA A 173 -3.83 -30.79 39.10
N GLU A 174 -4.63 -30.20 38.22
CA GLU A 174 -4.37 -28.93 37.53
C GLU A 174 -2.99 -28.75 36.88
N ALA A 175 -2.95 -29.07 35.58
CA ALA A 175 -1.90 -28.61 34.69
C ALA A 175 -1.85 -27.07 34.70
N GLU A 176 -0.73 -26.55 35.19
CA GLU A 176 -0.20 -25.22 34.89
C GLU A 176 -0.54 -24.81 33.45
N PRO A 177 -1.12 -23.61 33.19
CA PRO A 177 -1.30 -23.16 31.83
C PRO A 177 0.08 -22.87 31.25
N VAL A 178 0.56 -23.81 30.44
CA VAL A 178 1.74 -23.66 29.58
C VAL A 178 1.63 -22.30 28.90
N ALA A 179 2.65 -21.46 29.11
CA ALA A 179 2.81 -20.16 28.46
C ALA A 179 2.43 -20.28 26.99
N SER A 180 1.27 -19.71 26.63
CA SER A 180 0.77 -19.71 25.26
C SER A 180 1.81 -19.02 24.40
N ALA A 181 2.43 -19.77 23.49
CA ALA A 181 3.20 -19.22 22.38
C ALA A 181 2.40 -18.07 21.73
N PRO A 182 3.06 -17.03 21.19
CA PRO A 182 2.35 -15.96 20.51
C PRO A 182 1.43 -16.58 19.46
N ARG A 183 0.12 -16.40 19.63
CA ARG A 183 -0.87 -16.93 18.71
C ARG A 183 -0.69 -16.19 17.39
N VAL A 184 -0.07 -16.85 16.42
CA VAL A 184 0.08 -16.30 15.07
C VAL A 184 -1.31 -16.30 14.44
N ASP A 185 -1.81 -15.12 14.09
CA ASP A 185 -3.07 -14.99 13.36
C ASP A 185 -2.83 -15.37 11.90
N TYR A 186 -2.97 -16.68 11.60
CA TYR A 186 -2.70 -17.25 10.27
C TYR A 186 -3.54 -16.63 9.14
N GLU A 187 -4.69 -16.05 9.46
CA GLU A 187 -5.52 -15.29 8.52
C GLU A 187 -4.87 -13.97 8.11
N LEU A 188 -4.34 -13.21 9.06
CA LEU A 188 -3.64 -11.96 8.77
C LEU A 188 -2.35 -12.22 7.98
N LEU A 189 -1.62 -13.26 8.36
CA LEU A 189 -0.40 -13.69 7.67
C LEU A 189 -0.68 -14.10 6.22
N ALA A 190 -1.80 -14.79 5.96
CA ALA A 190 -2.21 -15.15 4.62
C ALA A 190 -2.59 -13.93 3.77
N CYS A 191 -3.34 -12.98 4.35
CA CYS A 191 -3.70 -11.73 3.67
C CYS A 191 -2.46 -10.92 3.27
N GLU A 192 -1.53 -10.70 4.21
CA GLU A 192 -0.30 -9.93 3.95
C GLU A 192 0.55 -10.60 2.85
N TRP A 193 0.69 -11.93 2.92
CA TRP A 193 1.43 -12.66 1.88
C TRP A 193 0.77 -12.53 0.51
N VAL A 194 -0.56 -12.68 0.42
CA VAL A 194 -1.29 -12.55 -0.85
C VAL A 194 -1.18 -11.13 -1.40
N GLU A 195 -1.34 -10.09 -0.58
CA GLU A 195 -1.21 -8.70 -1.02
C GLU A 195 0.17 -8.39 -1.62
N LEU A 196 1.24 -8.93 -1.03
CA LEU A 196 2.60 -8.74 -1.53
C LEU A 196 2.87 -9.50 -2.84
N HIS A 197 2.21 -10.64 -3.06
CA HIS A 197 2.54 -11.57 -4.15
C HIS A 197 1.49 -11.64 -5.28
N VAL A 198 0.30 -11.06 -5.10
CA VAL A 198 -0.82 -11.19 -6.07
C VAL A 198 -0.49 -10.63 -7.46
N MET A 199 0.27 -9.55 -7.55
CA MET A 199 0.63 -8.95 -8.84
C MET A 199 1.62 -9.84 -9.62
N GLU A 200 2.66 -10.32 -8.93
CA GLU A 200 3.65 -11.22 -9.52
C GLU A 200 3.03 -12.57 -9.88
N LEU A 201 2.17 -13.10 -9.00
CA LEU A 201 1.48 -14.36 -9.23
C LEU A 201 0.52 -14.27 -10.42
N ASN A 202 -0.17 -13.14 -10.59
CA ASN A 202 -0.97 -12.89 -11.80
C ASN A 202 -0.12 -12.84 -13.07
N SER A 203 1.07 -12.24 -13.00
CA SER A 203 2.03 -12.24 -14.13
C SER A 203 2.45 -13.66 -14.50
N ARG A 204 2.88 -14.45 -13.50
CA ARG A 204 3.26 -15.87 -13.67
C ARG A 204 2.12 -16.73 -14.20
N CYS A 205 0.90 -16.55 -13.69
CA CYS A 205 -0.29 -17.21 -14.19
C CYS A 205 -0.53 -16.91 -15.68
N ASN A 206 -0.42 -15.64 -16.08
CA ASN A 206 -0.61 -15.24 -17.47
C ASN A 206 0.48 -15.80 -18.39
N GLU A 207 1.73 -15.87 -17.92
CA GLU A 207 2.85 -16.47 -18.64
C GLU A 207 2.66 -17.98 -18.84
N CYS A 208 2.25 -18.71 -17.78
CA CYS A 208 1.90 -20.13 -17.88
C CYS A 208 0.74 -20.38 -18.86
N ILE A 209 -0.30 -19.53 -18.83
CA ILE A 209 -1.41 -19.60 -19.80
C ILE A 209 -0.89 -19.38 -21.22
N ALA A 210 0.01 -18.42 -21.43
CA ALA A 210 0.59 -18.13 -22.75
C ALA A 210 1.45 -19.29 -23.27
N ASN A 211 2.15 -20.00 -22.38
CA ASN A 211 2.94 -21.18 -22.70
C ASN A 211 2.09 -22.45 -22.90
N GLY A 212 0.79 -22.40 -22.60
CA GLY A 212 -0.15 -23.51 -22.72
C GLY A 212 -0.17 -24.45 -21.51
N ASP A 213 0.44 -24.05 -20.40
CA ASP A 213 0.42 -24.81 -19.15
C ASP A 213 -0.97 -24.73 -18.50
N SER A 214 -1.46 -25.86 -17.99
CA SER A 214 -2.76 -25.90 -17.33
C SER A 214 -2.73 -25.63 -15.83
N GLU A 215 -1.53 -25.61 -15.24
CA GLU A 215 -1.33 -25.56 -13.80
C GLU A 215 -0.08 -24.74 -13.45
N LEU A 216 -0.15 -23.94 -12.39
CA LEU A 216 0.98 -23.25 -11.78
C LEU A 216 1.17 -23.77 -10.36
N ALA A 217 2.38 -24.23 -10.03
CA ALA A 217 2.73 -24.66 -8.67
C ALA A 217 3.57 -23.59 -7.97
N ILE A 218 3.13 -23.17 -6.80
CA ILE A 218 3.90 -22.33 -5.87
C ILE A 218 4.58 -23.27 -4.87
N PRO A 219 5.92 -23.32 -4.82
CA PRO A 219 6.63 -24.22 -3.92
C PRO A 219 6.51 -23.76 -2.46
N ALA A 220 6.59 -24.71 -1.53
CA ALA A 220 6.61 -24.44 -0.09
C ALA A 220 7.71 -23.44 0.35
N SER A 221 8.81 -23.34 -0.40
CA SER A 221 9.88 -22.37 -0.13
C SER A 221 9.48 -20.90 -0.33
N GLU A 222 8.45 -20.65 -1.14
CA GLU A 222 7.91 -19.30 -1.40
C GLU A 222 6.72 -18.97 -0.49
N LEU A 223 6.21 -19.97 0.25
CA LEU A 223 5.04 -19.84 1.09
C LEU A 223 5.44 -19.64 2.58
N PRO A 224 4.57 -18.99 3.38
CA PRO A 224 4.74 -18.95 4.82
C PRO A 224 4.44 -20.33 5.46
N ASP A 225 4.09 -20.33 6.74
CA ASP A 225 3.77 -21.53 7.52
C ASP A 225 2.76 -22.46 6.79
N PRO A 226 3.01 -23.78 6.70
CA PRO A 226 2.05 -24.74 6.15
C PRO A 226 0.63 -24.63 6.70
N GLN A 227 0.49 -24.21 7.97
CA GLN A 227 -0.80 -24.02 8.62
C GLN A 227 -1.62 -22.85 8.02
N CYS A 228 -0.99 -21.94 7.27
CA CYS A 228 -1.67 -20.81 6.62
C CYS A 228 -2.05 -21.07 5.14
N TRP A 229 -1.65 -22.21 4.54
CA TRP A 229 -1.86 -22.45 3.11
C TRP A 229 -3.34 -22.49 2.69
N GLU A 230 -4.22 -23.00 3.56
CA GLU A 230 -5.66 -22.97 3.32
C GLU A 230 -6.21 -21.54 3.29
N TYR A 231 -5.73 -20.68 4.20
CA TYR A 231 -6.11 -19.28 4.27
C TYR A 231 -5.58 -18.50 3.05
N ILE A 232 -4.35 -18.80 2.61
CA ILE A 232 -3.79 -18.24 1.38
C ILE A 232 -4.63 -18.65 0.17
N CYS A 233 -5.02 -19.92 0.05
CA CYS A 233 -5.89 -20.36 -1.05
C CYS A 233 -7.23 -19.62 -1.06
N ARG A 234 -7.83 -19.40 0.12
CA ARG A 234 -9.07 -18.63 0.26
C ARG A 234 -8.92 -17.18 -0.22
N GLU A 235 -7.83 -16.51 0.17
CA GLU A 235 -7.56 -15.13 -0.24
C GLU A 235 -7.12 -15.00 -1.71
N LEU A 236 -6.44 -15.99 -2.27
CA LEU A 236 -6.15 -16.03 -3.71
C LEU A 236 -7.44 -16.15 -4.53
N VAL A 237 -8.41 -16.94 -4.05
CA VAL A 237 -9.75 -17.04 -4.64
C VAL A 237 -10.52 -15.73 -4.51
N SER A 238 -10.44 -15.06 -3.35
CA SER A 238 -11.04 -13.73 -3.13
C SER A 238 -10.47 -12.69 -4.10
N SER A 239 -9.16 -12.78 -4.38
CA SER A 239 -8.41 -11.90 -5.27
C SER A 239 -8.59 -12.19 -6.76
N GLY A 240 -9.33 -13.25 -7.13
CA GLY A 240 -9.71 -13.57 -8.51
C GLY A 240 -9.02 -14.78 -9.14
N ILE A 241 -8.18 -15.52 -8.40
CA ILE A 241 -7.54 -16.76 -8.86
C ILE A 241 -8.46 -17.95 -8.52
N LYS A 242 -9.16 -18.46 -9.52
CA LYS A 242 -10.42 -19.22 -9.31
C LYS A 242 -10.28 -20.63 -8.74
N GLU A 243 -9.12 -21.26 -8.82
CA GLU A 243 -8.94 -22.68 -8.45
C GLU A 243 -7.57 -22.93 -7.80
N CYS A 244 -7.45 -22.67 -6.50
CA CYS A 244 -6.23 -22.92 -5.70
C CYS A 244 -6.45 -24.12 -4.78
N ASN A 245 -5.51 -25.07 -4.76
CA ASN A 245 -5.54 -26.22 -3.85
C ASN A 245 -4.20 -26.36 -3.11
N PRO A 246 -4.19 -26.45 -1.77
CA PRO A 246 -2.99 -26.76 -1.01
C PRO A 246 -2.58 -28.23 -1.26
N THR A 247 -1.29 -28.48 -1.39
CA THR A 247 -0.65 -29.80 -1.55
C THR A 247 0.53 -29.86 -0.58
N ASP A 248 1.01 -31.05 -0.20
CA ASP A 248 2.15 -31.21 0.72
C ASP A 248 3.45 -30.50 0.27
N GLU A 249 3.56 -30.19 -1.02
CA GLU A 249 4.72 -29.50 -1.63
C GLU A 249 4.49 -27.99 -1.84
N GLY A 250 3.31 -27.44 -1.51
CA GLY A 250 2.96 -26.03 -1.67
C GLY A 250 1.53 -25.78 -2.17
N ILE A 251 1.29 -24.78 -3.00
CA ILE A 251 -0.06 -24.44 -3.51
C ILE A 251 -0.12 -24.64 -5.02
N LYS A 252 -1.11 -25.39 -5.50
CA LYS A 252 -1.37 -25.60 -6.93
C LYS A 252 -2.54 -24.75 -7.40
N ILE A 253 -2.33 -24.00 -8.46
CA ILE A 253 -3.32 -23.14 -9.11
C ILE A 253 -3.71 -23.76 -10.46
N ASN A 254 -5.00 -24.05 -10.65
CA ASN A 254 -5.51 -24.51 -11.92
C ASN A 254 -5.83 -23.31 -12.82
N LEU A 255 -5.24 -23.31 -14.02
CA LEU A 255 -5.37 -22.23 -15.00
C LEU A 255 -6.39 -22.56 -16.09
N LYS A 256 -7.04 -23.74 -16.06
CA LYS A 256 -8.03 -24.13 -17.06
C LYS A 256 -9.26 -23.23 -16.93
N GLN A 257 -9.42 -22.30 -17.87
CA GLN A 257 -10.67 -21.59 -18.02
C GLN A 257 -11.75 -22.60 -18.39
N LYS A 258 -12.74 -22.81 -17.51
CA LYS A 258 -14.03 -23.39 -17.92
C LYS A 258 -14.57 -22.51 -19.03
N ASN A 259 -14.45 -22.99 -20.28
CA ASN A 259 -15.08 -22.39 -21.44
C ASN A 259 -16.59 -22.27 -21.16
N CYS A 260 -17.04 -21.12 -20.66
CA CYS A 260 -18.44 -20.74 -20.67
C CYS A 260 -18.78 -20.31 -22.11
N ARG A 261 -18.71 -21.26 -23.04
CA ARG A 261 -19.31 -21.11 -24.36
C ARG A 261 -20.82 -21.19 -24.13
N LYS A 262 -21.47 -20.03 -24.04
CA LYS A 262 -22.93 -19.93 -24.20
C LYS A 262 -23.27 -20.54 -25.56
N GLU A 263 -24.06 -21.62 -25.53
CA GLU A 263 -24.87 -22.07 -26.67
C GLU A 263 -25.84 -20.97 -27.12
#